data_AF-A0A2E5GT76-F1
#
_entry.id   AF-A0A2E5GT76-F1
#
_cell.length_a   1.000
_cell.length_b   1.000
_cell.length_c   1.000
_cell.angle_alpha   90.00
_cell.angle_beta   90.00
_cell.angle_gamma   90.00
#
_symmetry.space_group_name_H-M   'P 1'
#
loop_
_entity.id
_entity.type
_entity.pdbx_description
1 polymer ?
#
loop_
_entity_poly.entity_id
_entity_poly.type
_entity_poly.pdbx_seq_one_letter_code
_entity_poly.pdbx_strand_id
1 'polypeptide(L)'
;LGYLYFGWEAYAAVFVGGIYNMGVNGHVVLWGGAYIKTPIDLTSNKKAFGDSSSFNVKTLLITMPKLLLPIVLYTIGHFTLGPVFGYALVALAGIAGFAFRDFMFKKIIGIYKTEKYKTITAYKQKN
;
A
#
# COMPACT_ATOMS: atom_id res chain seq x y z
N LEU A 1 -19.84 14.76 4.87
CA LEU A 1 -20.98 15.57 4.41
C LEU A 1 -20.62 16.44 3.18
N GLY A 2 -19.44 17.08 3.12
CA GLY A 2 -19.05 17.91 1.96
C GLY A 2 -19.06 17.24 0.58
N TYR A 3 -18.75 15.93 0.47
CA TYR A 3 -18.81 15.21 -0.82
C TYR A 3 -20.23 14.93 -1.32
N LEU A 4 -21.24 14.95 -0.44
CA LEU A 4 -22.64 14.75 -0.84
C LEU A 4 -23.12 15.91 -1.74
N TYR A 5 -22.51 17.08 -1.62
CA TYR A 5 -22.75 18.24 -2.50
C TYR A 5 -22.40 17.96 -3.96
N PHE A 6 -21.40 17.09 -4.21
CA PHE A 6 -20.96 16.71 -5.55
C PHE A 6 -21.71 15.49 -6.11
N GLY A 7 -22.74 15.01 -5.41
CA GLY A 7 -23.51 13.82 -5.78
C GLY A 7 -23.20 12.60 -4.91
N TRP A 8 -24.09 11.61 -5.00
CA TRP A 8 -23.97 10.36 -4.26
C TRP A 8 -22.76 9.55 -4.73
N GLU A 9 -22.40 9.62 -6.02
CA GLU A 9 -21.25 8.91 -6.60
C GLU A 9 -19.93 9.34 -5.95
N ALA A 10 -19.74 10.65 -5.78
CA ALA A 10 -18.54 11.20 -5.14
C ALA A 10 -18.42 10.75 -3.68
N TYR A 11 -19.54 10.75 -2.95
CA TYR A 11 -19.57 10.26 -1.58
C TYR A 11 -19.25 8.76 -1.49
N ALA A 12 -19.89 7.94 -2.32
CA ALA A 12 -19.65 6.50 -2.38
C ALA A 12 -18.19 6.17 -2.75
N ALA A 13 -17.61 6.90 -3.72
CA ALA A 13 -16.23 6.71 -4.13
C ALA A 13 -15.24 6.98 -2.99
N VAL A 14 -15.41 8.07 -2.24
CA VAL A 14 -14.55 8.41 -1.10
C VAL A 14 -14.72 7.40 0.03
N PHE A 15 -15.96 7.02 0.34
CA PHE A 15 -16.26 6.07 1.41
C PHE A 15 -15.63 4.71 1.14
N VAL A 16 -15.88 4.15 -0.05
CA VAL A 16 -15.34 2.86 -0.47
C VAL A 16 -13.83 2.92 -0.65
N GLY A 17 -13.29 4.03 -1.16
CA GLY A 17 -11.86 4.29 -1.22
C GLY A 17 -11.21 4.28 0.18
N GLY A 18 -11.89 4.79 1.20
CA GLY A 18 -11.45 4.70 2.59
C GLY A 18 -11.37 3.25 3.10
N ILE A 19 -12.40 2.44 2.84
CA ILE A 19 -12.44 1.01 3.20
C ILE A 19 -11.27 0.27 2.52
N TYR A 20 -11.06 0.50 1.24
CA TYR A 20 -9.94 -0.09 0.49
C TYR A 20 -8.58 0.34 1.05
N ASN A 21 -8.43 1.61 1.44
CA ASN A 21 -7.19 2.10 2.05
C ASN A 21 -6.88 1.40 3.38
N MET A 22 -7.91 1.24 4.23
CA MET A 22 -7.79 0.56 5.52
C MET A 22 -7.43 -0.91 5.35
N GLY A 23 -8.05 -1.59 4.38
CA GLY A 23 -7.95 -3.03 4.22
C GLY A 23 -6.83 -3.51 3.30
N VAL A 24 -6.54 -2.83 2.19
CA VAL A 24 -5.55 -3.30 1.20
C VAL A 24 -4.31 -2.41 1.20
N ASN A 25 -4.49 -1.08 1.10
CA ASN A 25 -3.35 -0.17 1.03
C ASN A 25 -2.47 -0.23 2.28
N GLY A 26 -3.07 -0.35 3.47
CA GLY A 26 -2.34 -0.53 4.73
C GLY A 26 -1.33 -1.68 4.70
N HIS A 27 -1.70 -2.83 4.14
CA HIS A 27 -0.80 -3.98 4.02
C HIS A 27 0.34 -3.74 3.05
N VAL A 28 0.04 -3.15 1.89
CA VAL A 28 1.05 -2.85 0.86
C VAL A 28 2.09 -1.86 1.39
N VAL A 29 1.66 -0.83 2.13
CA VAL A 29 2.56 0.15 2.76
C VAL A 29 3.45 -0.52 3.81
N LEU A 30 2.89 -1.33 4.70
CA LEU A 30 3.65 -2.03 5.73
C LEU A 30 4.64 -3.03 5.13
N TRP A 31 4.25 -3.73 4.07
CA TRP A 31 5.13 -4.60 3.32
C TRP A 31 6.26 -3.80 2.65
N GLY A 32 5.96 -2.71 1.96
CA GLY A 32 6.98 -1.83 1.37
C GLY A 32 7.98 -1.28 2.39
N GLY A 33 7.50 -0.86 3.57
CA GLY A 33 8.36 -0.40 4.68
C GLY A 33 9.28 -1.49 5.24
N ALA A 34 8.89 -2.76 5.20
CA ALA A 34 9.74 -3.87 5.62
C ALA A 34 10.91 -4.13 4.64
N TYR A 35 10.75 -3.80 3.36
CA TYR A 35 11.77 -4.02 2.31
C TYR A 35 12.64 -2.79 2.04
N ILE A 36 12.13 -1.58 2.24
CA ILE A 36 12.88 -0.33 2.01
C ILE A 36 13.56 0.08 3.33
N LYS A 37 14.72 -0.51 3.62
CA LYS A 37 15.62 -0.03 4.68
C LYS A 37 16.56 1.03 4.10
N THR A 38 16.05 2.21 3.75
CA THR A 38 16.93 3.35 3.45
C THR A 38 17.52 3.85 4.77
N PRO A 39 18.85 3.78 4.97
CA PRO A 39 19.47 4.33 6.17
C PRO A 39 19.18 5.84 6.24
N ILE A 40 18.68 6.29 7.38
CA ILE A 40 18.53 7.72 7.66
C ILE A 40 19.92 8.23 8.04
N ASP A 41 20.62 8.81 7.07
CA ASP A 41 21.89 9.45 7.32
C ASP A 41 21.66 10.82 7.98
N LEU A 42 21.90 10.88 9.30
CA LEU A 42 21.74 12.07 10.12
C LEU A 42 22.80 13.16 9.85
N THR A 43 23.78 12.88 8.97
CA THR A 43 24.81 13.85 8.57
C THR A 43 24.49 14.57 7.26
N SER A 44 23.39 14.23 6.59
CA SER A 44 23.03 14.80 5.29
C SER A 44 22.18 16.07 5.41
N ASN A 45 22.78 17.14 5.94
CA ASN A 45 22.23 18.51 5.87
C ASN A 45 22.33 19.12 4.45
N LYS A 46 22.69 18.31 3.46
CA LYS A 46 22.60 18.57 2.02
C LYS A 46 21.89 17.36 1.43
N LYS A 47 20.87 17.57 0.58
CA LYS A 47 20.03 16.57 -0.14
C LYS A 47 18.56 16.45 0.29
N ALA A 48 17.98 17.45 0.96
CA ALA A 48 16.52 17.57 1.02
C ALA A 48 15.88 17.83 -0.37
N PHE A 49 16.65 18.36 -1.34
CA PHE A 49 16.22 18.64 -2.72
C PHE A 49 17.38 18.59 -3.73
N GLY A 50 18.08 17.46 -3.86
CA GLY A 50 19.19 17.40 -4.81
C GLY A 50 19.77 16.01 -5.02
N ASP A 51 19.23 15.34 -6.03
CA ASP A 51 19.75 14.15 -6.69
C ASP A 51 19.51 12.78 -6.03
N SER A 52 18.23 12.45 -5.87
CA SER A 52 17.72 11.09 -5.74
C SER A 52 17.01 10.66 -7.02
N SER A 53 17.72 10.70 -8.15
CA SER A 53 17.33 9.99 -9.38
C SER A 53 17.32 8.45 -9.23
N SER A 54 17.36 7.94 -8.00
CA SER A 54 16.78 6.64 -7.68
C SER A 54 15.28 6.79 -7.53
N PHE A 55 14.60 6.99 -8.67
CA PHE A 55 13.27 6.42 -8.84
C PHE A 55 13.38 4.96 -8.42
N ASN A 56 12.96 4.66 -7.18
CA ASN A 56 13.02 3.31 -6.68
C ASN A 56 11.93 2.55 -7.44
N VAL A 57 12.29 1.99 -8.59
CA VAL A 57 11.38 1.25 -9.48
C VAL A 57 10.67 0.13 -8.72
N LYS A 58 11.31 -0.43 -7.68
CA LYS A 58 10.67 -1.39 -6.77
C LYS A 58 9.60 -0.71 -5.91
N THR A 59 9.85 0.47 -5.35
CA THR A 59 8.80 1.27 -4.68
C THR A 59 7.67 1.64 -5.64
N LEU A 60 7.97 2.04 -6.88
CA LEU A 60 6.97 2.35 -7.90
C LEU A 60 6.14 1.12 -8.25
N LEU A 61 6.79 -0.03 -8.50
CA LEU A 61 6.13 -1.31 -8.77
C LEU A 61 5.27 -1.79 -7.60
N ILE A 62 5.66 -1.50 -6.36
CA ILE A 62 4.87 -1.85 -5.17
C ILE A 62 3.72 -0.85 -4.95
N THR A 63 3.90 0.41 -5.36
CA THR A 63 2.87 1.46 -5.24
C THR A 63 1.88 1.51 -6.41
N MET A 64 2.21 0.91 -7.55
CA MET A 64 1.32 0.78 -8.71
C MET A 64 0.06 -0.06 -8.39
N PRO A 65 0.15 -1.26 -7.78
CA PRO A 65 -1.01 -2.07 -7.44
C PRO A 65 -2.02 -1.34 -6.56
N LYS A 66 -1.57 -0.57 -5.55
CA LYS A 66 -2.49 0.12 -4.64
C LYS A 66 -3.31 1.22 -5.33
N LEU A 67 -2.78 1.81 -6.42
CA LEU A 67 -3.45 2.85 -7.20
C LEU A 67 -4.32 2.24 -8.30
N LEU A 68 -3.81 1.21 -8.99
CA LEU A 68 -4.48 0.60 -10.14
C LEU A 68 -5.58 -0.39 -9.73
N LEU A 69 -5.37 -1.19 -8.68
CA LEU A 69 -6.33 -2.22 -8.27
C LEU A 69 -7.74 -1.68 -7.96
N PRO A 70 -7.93 -0.58 -7.20
CA PRO A 70 -9.28 -0.07 -6.95
C PRO A 70 -9.92 0.49 -8.23
N ILE A 71 -9.13 1.08 -9.14
CA ILE A 71 -9.62 1.57 -10.44
C ILE A 71 -10.09 0.40 -11.30
N VAL A 72 -9.28 -0.67 -11.40
CA VAL A 72 -9.60 -1.88 -12.17
C VAL A 72 -10.83 -2.58 -11.61
N LEU A 73 -10.93 -2.72 -10.29
CA LEU A 73 -12.11 -3.32 -9.66
C LEU A 73 -13.38 -2.50 -9.92
N TYR A 74 -13.27 -1.17 -9.81
CA TYR A 74 -14.39 -0.29 -10.11
C TYR A 74 -14.80 -0.38 -11.58
N THR A 75 -13.86 -0.32 -12.53
CA THR A 75 -14.19 -0.38 -13.96
C THR A 75 -14.83 -1.71 -14.33
N ILE A 76 -14.30 -2.83 -13.86
CA ILE A 76 -14.90 -4.16 -14.08
C ILE A 76 -16.34 -4.20 -13.56
N GLY A 77 -16.57 -3.73 -12.33
CA GLY A 77 -17.93 -3.71 -11.77
C GLY A 77 -18.86 -2.75 -12.50
N HIS A 78 -18.35 -1.59 -12.88
CA HIS A 78 -19.10 -0.56 -13.59
C HIS A 78 -19.58 -1.03 -14.97
N PHE A 79 -18.70 -1.66 -15.76
CA PHE A 79 -19.05 -2.13 -17.11
C PHE A 79 -19.93 -3.38 -17.12
N THR A 80 -20.01 -4.12 -16.02
CA THR A 80 -20.81 -5.35 -15.94
C THR A 80 -22.23 -5.10 -15.43
N LEU A 81 -22.37 -4.40 -14.30
CA LEU A 81 -23.66 -4.22 -13.61
C LEU A 81 -23.90 -2.76 -13.15
N GLY A 82 -23.06 -1.82 -13.59
CA GLY A 82 -23.22 -0.40 -13.32
C GLY A 82 -22.42 0.13 -12.11
N PRO A 83 -22.50 1.45 -11.85
CA PRO A 83 -21.64 2.15 -10.89
C PRO A 83 -21.70 1.57 -9.47
N VAL A 84 -22.90 1.20 -9.00
CA VAL A 84 -23.11 0.65 -7.66
C VAL A 84 -22.35 -0.66 -7.47
N PHE A 85 -22.32 -1.51 -8.50
CA PHE A 85 -21.58 -2.76 -8.45
C PHE A 85 -20.07 -2.53 -8.47
N GLY A 86 -19.59 -1.53 -9.21
CA GLY A 86 -18.20 -1.05 -9.14
C GLY A 86 -17.79 -0.65 -7.73
N TYR A 87 -18.61 0.16 -7.04
CA TYR A 87 -18.35 0.52 -5.64
C TYR A 87 -18.41 -0.69 -4.71
N ALA A 88 -19.37 -1.60 -4.91
CA ALA A 88 -19.48 -2.81 -4.09
C ALA A 88 -18.23 -3.70 -4.23
N LEU A 89 -17.69 -3.87 -5.43
CA LEU A 89 -16.47 -4.65 -5.68
C LEU A 89 -15.24 -4.09 -4.94
N VAL A 90 -15.05 -2.77 -5.00
CA VAL A 90 -13.93 -2.13 -4.29
C VAL A 90 -14.10 -2.23 -2.77
N ALA A 91 -15.34 -2.10 -2.27
CA ALA A 91 -15.64 -2.23 -0.84
C ALA A 91 -15.39 -3.67 -0.35
N LEU A 92 -15.84 -4.67 -1.11
CA LEU A 92 -15.60 -6.08 -0.82
C LEU A 92 -14.12 -6.42 -0.79
N ALA A 93 -13.35 -5.92 -1.76
CA ALA A 93 -11.90 -6.11 -1.77
C ALA A 93 -11.23 -5.46 -0.54
N GLY A 94 -11.67 -4.27 -0.13
CA GLY A 94 -11.22 -3.62 1.10
C GLY A 94 -11.54 -4.43 2.36
N ILE A 95 -12.79 -4.88 2.51
CA ILE A 95 -13.21 -5.71 3.66
C ILE A 95 -12.46 -7.04 3.69
N ALA A 96 -12.31 -7.69 2.54
CA ALA A 96 -11.53 -8.93 2.44
C ALA A 96 -10.07 -8.69 2.85
N GLY A 97 -9.43 -7.63 2.34
CA GLY A 97 -8.08 -7.25 2.73
C GLY A 97 -7.94 -7.00 4.23
N PHE A 98 -8.93 -6.37 4.84
CA PHE A 98 -8.98 -6.18 6.29
C PHE A 98 -9.17 -7.51 7.05
N ALA A 99 -10.01 -8.41 6.57
CA ALA A 99 -10.20 -9.73 7.19
C ALA A 99 -8.92 -10.58 7.18
N PHE A 100 -8.09 -10.45 6.13
CA PHE A 100 -6.79 -11.14 6.04
C PHE A 100 -5.65 -10.44 6.79
N ARG A 101 -5.95 -9.43 7.61
CA ARG A 101 -4.95 -8.61 8.29
C ARG A 101 -3.96 -9.43 9.11
N ASP A 102 -4.45 -10.28 10.00
CA ASP A 102 -3.58 -11.02 10.92
C ASP A 102 -2.63 -11.98 10.20
N PHE A 103 -3.10 -12.61 9.11
CA PHE A 103 -2.28 -13.45 8.25
C PHE A 103 -1.17 -12.63 7.58
N MET A 104 -1.52 -11.45 7.05
CA MET A 104 -0.54 -10.59 6.38
C MET A 104 0.47 -9.99 7.33
N PHE A 105 0.05 -9.54 8.51
CA PHE A 105 0.94 -9.06 9.55
C PHE A 105 1.93 -10.14 10.01
N LYS A 106 1.49 -11.38 10.23
CA LYS A 106 2.39 -12.49 10.57
C LYS A 106 3.46 -12.71 9.51
N LYS A 107 3.09 -12.66 8.22
CA LYS A 107 4.02 -12.81 7.10
C LYS A 107 5.03 -11.65 7.04
N ILE A 108 4.57 -10.41 7.19
CA ILE A 108 5.42 -9.21 7.20
C ILE A 108 6.41 -9.26 8.36
N ILE A 109 5.96 -9.62 9.56
CA ILE A 109 6.81 -9.77 10.76
C ILE A 109 7.85 -10.87 10.57
N GLY A 110 7.46 -12.00 9.96
CA GLY A 110 8.39 -13.08 9.62
C GLY A 110 9.52 -12.60 8.71
N ILE A 111 9.18 -11.90 7.63
CA ILE A 111 10.16 -11.30 6.71
C ILE A 111 11.08 -10.32 7.46
N TYR A 112 10.50 -9.44 8.28
CA TYR A 112 11.25 -8.46 9.05
C TYR A 112 12.29 -9.11 9.98
N LYS A 113 11.92 -10.21 10.67
CA LYS A 113 12.84 -10.99 11.51
C LYS A 113 13.95 -11.61 10.67
N THR A 114 13.62 -12.33 9.60
CA THR A 114 14.61 -13.00 8.73
C THR A 114 15.63 -12.00 8.16
N GLU A 115 15.17 -10.85 7.69
CA GLU A 115 16.03 -9.81 7.15
C GLU A 115 16.90 -9.14 8.24
N LYS A 116 16.38 -8.98 9.47
CA LYS A 116 17.20 -8.50 10.61
C LYS A 116 18.32 -9.49 10.96
N TYR A 117 18.04 -10.79 10.95
CA TYR A 117 19.04 -11.81 11.25
C TYR A 117 20.14 -11.85 10.18
N LYS A 118 19.80 -11.79 8.89
CA LYS A 118 20.81 -11.70 7.81
C LYS A 118 21.79 -10.54 7.98
N THR A 119 21.30 -9.36 8.40
CA THR A 119 22.18 -8.21 8.66
C THR A 119 23.15 -8.51 9.80
N ILE A 120 22.69 -9.09 10.92
CA ILE A 120 23.55 -9.41 12.06
C ILE A 120 24.58 -10.49 11.71
N THR A 121 24.20 -11.51 10.93
CA THR A 121 25.12 -12.57 10.51
C THR A 121 26.20 -12.04 9.55
N ALA A 122 25.85 -11.12 8.65
CA ALA A 122 26.81 -10.47 7.75
C ALA A 122 27.85 -9.61 8.50
N TYR A 123 27.47 -9.00 9.63
CA TYR A 123 28.43 -8.32 10.50
C TYR A 123 29.28 -9.28 11.34
N LYS A 124 28.72 -10.44 11.77
CA LYS A 124 29.48 -11.46 12.51
C LYS A 124 30.50 -12.23 11.68
N GLN A 125 30.29 -12.37 10.36
CA GLN A 125 31.25 -13.05 9.47
C GLN A 125 32.45 -12.17 9.06
N LYS A 126 32.47 -10.88 9.42
CA LYS A 126 33.55 -9.96 9.07
C LYS A 126 34.55 -9.69 10.19
N ASN A 127 34.50 -10.47 11.28
CA ASN A 127 35.50 -10.47 12.35
C ASN A 127 36.16 -11.84 12.44
#